data_AF-A0A139DJQ8-F1
#
_entry.id   AF-A0A139DJQ8-F1
#
_cell.length_a   1.000
_cell.length_b   1.000
_cell.length_c   1.000
_cell.angle_alpha   90.00
_cell.angle_beta   90.00
_cell.angle_gamma   90.00
#
_symmetry.space_group_name_H-M   'P 1'
#
loop_
_entity.id
_entity.type
_entity.pdbx_description
1 polymer ?
#
loop_
_entity_poly.entity_id
_entity_poly.type
_entity_poly.pdbx_seq_one_letter_code
_entity_poly.pdbx_strand_id
1 'polypeptide(L)'
;MLRTASTYKADELFVLMPSDERLVRDLLMFKRTEKYIKQNISVTQQEAVKRILNDKGFQNREREARLRQQVQTLIGKSKLLIGGADVEVANEDPQTRIIRGFHELISRAYPNLRMLRGVSYTENDISNCLNRTDDGLFGNDATALAESEQEVLAFIQSNNRGGVRTTLKSLLEKFERKPYGWYYAAILCTLANLCARGKVEVRLDGNILEDSELERALRNTHGHGNVVLEPQIEFTASQVRALKSFYEDFFDSPPRSSEAKALGKETGEAFQDMYHDLDRRIAQVDQYPFLNALKPALVTLKEVAGKPYTWHLTELGKQEDQLLDLKEDVIDPIRRLMGGSQKDIYNQARSFLQSQEPNFIYVSGDEIEQIRTILNDPNCYKGNRIQQLKGQLDSLQERIDEKVQQTRAQAETSLKTMQERMQSMDEYQSLPEPRQDELNKPFRDLVDYIGQERLIAVIKDRTRYFEEEGYQKLLGKMVALANQKSAPADDPDQHPGSQSEDQSDGGTPEVKESAADYVHTRNLRVAFDKAWLADEGDVDRYLNALREALLVEVQQGRKVQI
;
A
#
# COMPACT_ATOMS: atom_id res chain seq x y z
N MET A 1 -13.35 -61.49 -48.97
CA MET A 1 -13.20 -60.13 -49.55
C MET A 1 -14.05 -59.09 -48.82
N LEU A 2 -15.38 -59.22 -48.75
CA LEU A 2 -16.23 -58.20 -48.09
C LEU A 2 -16.00 -58.04 -46.57
N ARG A 3 -15.76 -59.14 -45.84
CA ARG A 3 -15.40 -59.06 -44.41
C ARG A 3 -14.08 -58.33 -44.19
N THR A 4 -13.08 -58.62 -45.03
CA THR A 4 -11.78 -57.92 -45.03
C THR A 4 -11.94 -56.43 -45.34
N ALA A 5 -12.78 -56.08 -46.32
CA ALA A 5 -13.09 -54.68 -46.63
C ALA A 5 -13.78 -53.97 -45.45
N SER A 6 -14.70 -54.66 -44.75
CA SER A 6 -15.33 -54.16 -43.53
C SER A 6 -14.34 -53.91 -42.40
N THR A 7 -13.26 -54.69 -42.30
CA THR A 7 -12.18 -54.44 -41.33
C THR A 7 -11.42 -53.14 -41.62
N TYR A 8 -11.09 -52.86 -42.88
CA TYR A 8 -10.37 -51.63 -43.26
C TYR A 8 -11.26 -50.39 -43.25
N LYS A 9 -12.56 -50.56 -43.41
CA LYS A 9 -13.56 -49.49 -43.38
C LYS A 9 -14.47 -49.61 -42.17
N ALA A 10 -13.88 -49.40 -40.99
CA ALA A 10 -14.56 -49.55 -39.71
C ALA A 10 -15.76 -48.60 -39.52
N ASP A 11 -15.84 -47.55 -40.32
CA ASP A 11 -16.88 -46.51 -40.27
C ASP A 11 -18.05 -46.74 -41.25
N GLU A 12 -18.11 -47.90 -41.90
CA GLU A 12 -19.18 -48.26 -42.82
C GLU A 12 -19.98 -49.46 -42.29
N LEU A 13 -21.30 -49.40 -42.44
CA LEU A 13 -22.19 -50.54 -42.23
C LEU A 13 -22.30 -51.34 -43.53
N PHE A 14 -21.86 -52.59 -43.51
CA PHE A 14 -21.99 -53.49 -44.65
C PHE A 14 -23.24 -54.35 -44.50
N VAL A 15 -24.15 -54.26 -45.47
CA VAL A 15 -25.38 -55.06 -45.54
C VAL A 15 -25.22 -56.15 -46.60
N LEU A 16 -25.01 -57.39 -46.16
CA LEU A 16 -24.80 -58.53 -47.05
C LEU A 16 -26.10 -59.30 -47.23
N MET A 17 -26.80 -59.04 -48.33
CA MET A 17 -27.96 -59.82 -48.72
C MET A 17 -27.55 -61.24 -49.13
N PRO A 18 -28.36 -62.27 -48.81
CA PRO A 18 -28.12 -63.61 -49.30
C PRO A 18 -28.26 -63.65 -50.83
N SER A 19 -27.50 -64.55 -51.47
CA SER A 19 -27.56 -64.73 -52.92
C SER A 19 -28.94 -65.24 -53.35
N ASP A 20 -29.57 -64.53 -54.29
CA ASP A 20 -30.88 -64.89 -54.85
C ASP A 20 -30.85 -64.74 -56.38
N GLU A 21 -30.74 -65.86 -57.10
CA GLU A 21 -30.72 -65.88 -58.56
C GLU A 21 -32.04 -65.39 -59.19
N ARG A 22 -33.16 -65.61 -58.50
CA ARG A 22 -34.48 -65.17 -58.99
C ARG A 22 -34.58 -63.66 -58.98
N LEU A 23 -34.07 -63.02 -57.92
CA LEU A 23 -34.00 -61.56 -57.85
C LEU A 23 -33.25 -60.98 -59.07
N VAL A 24 -32.06 -61.51 -59.37
CA VAL A 24 -31.24 -61.02 -60.49
C VAL A 24 -31.94 -61.23 -61.83
N ARG A 25 -32.52 -62.43 -62.04
CA ARG A 25 -33.25 -62.74 -63.27
C ARG A 25 -34.47 -61.84 -63.46
N ASP A 26 -35.27 -61.64 -62.42
CA ASP A 26 -36.47 -60.82 -62.49
C ASP A 26 -36.13 -59.33 -62.63
N LEU A 27 -35.06 -58.85 -62.01
CA LEU A 27 -34.56 -57.48 -62.18
C LEU A 27 -34.10 -57.23 -63.61
N LEU A 28 -33.33 -58.16 -64.20
CA LEU A 28 -32.92 -58.10 -65.60
C LEU A 28 -34.14 -58.12 -66.53
N MET A 29 -35.12 -58.99 -66.26
CA MET A 29 -36.35 -59.05 -67.06
C MET A 29 -37.19 -57.78 -66.93
N PHE A 30 -37.27 -57.21 -65.72
CA PHE A 30 -37.93 -55.93 -65.46
C PHE A 30 -37.30 -54.81 -66.29
N LYS A 31 -35.96 -54.70 -66.29
CA LYS A 31 -35.23 -53.67 -67.06
C LYS A 31 -35.32 -53.90 -68.57
N ARG A 32 -35.26 -55.14 -69.04
CA ARG A 32 -35.47 -55.48 -70.46
C ARG A 32 -36.88 -55.07 -70.92
N THR A 33 -37.90 -55.39 -70.13
CA THR A 33 -39.30 -55.05 -70.42
C THR A 33 -39.52 -53.54 -70.39
N GLU A 34 -38.98 -52.84 -69.38
CA GLU A 34 -39.03 -51.38 -69.28
C GLU A 34 -38.39 -50.70 -70.50
N LYS A 35 -37.19 -51.16 -70.90
CA LYS A 35 -36.49 -50.66 -72.09
C LYS A 35 -37.29 -50.90 -73.35
N TYR A 36 -37.83 -52.10 -73.53
CA TYR A 36 -38.63 -52.46 -74.71
C TYR A 36 -39.89 -51.59 -74.81
N ILE A 37 -40.62 -51.42 -73.70
CA ILE A 37 -41.83 -50.58 -73.67
C ILE A 37 -41.48 -49.12 -74.01
N LYS A 38 -40.43 -48.56 -73.41
CA LYS A 38 -39.99 -47.18 -73.70
C LYS A 38 -39.61 -46.96 -75.17
N GLN A 39 -38.94 -47.94 -75.79
CA GLN A 39 -38.52 -47.85 -77.19
C GLN A 39 -39.67 -48.04 -78.19
N ASN A 40 -40.72 -48.78 -77.79
CA ASN A 40 -41.81 -49.18 -78.68
C ASN A 40 -43.12 -48.47 -78.37
N ILE A 41 -43.20 -47.48 -77.47
CA ILE A 41 -44.41 -46.65 -77.35
C ILE A 41 -44.32 -45.52 -78.40
N SER A 42 -45.07 -45.65 -79.49
CA SER A 42 -45.26 -44.59 -80.50
C SER A 42 -46.75 -44.34 -80.75
N VAL A 43 -47.10 -43.10 -81.12
CA VAL A 43 -48.48 -42.64 -81.33
C VAL A 43 -49.14 -43.31 -82.55
N THR A 44 -48.35 -43.80 -83.52
CA THR A 44 -48.83 -44.33 -84.81
C THR A 44 -48.99 -45.87 -84.86
N GLN A 45 -49.08 -46.55 -83.72
CA GLN A 45 -49.11 -48.02 -83.69
C GLN A 45 -50.52 -48.61 -83.86
N GLN A 46 -50.55 -49.82 -84.44
CA GLN A 46 -51.74 -50.67 -84.47
C GLN A 46 -52.27 -50.91 -83.05
N GLU A 47 -53.58 -50.83 -82.88
CA GLU A 47 -54.26 -50.94 -81.59
C GLU A 47 -53.92 -52.23 -80.82
N ALA A 48 -53.72 -53.34 -81.55
CA ALA A 48 -53.29 -54.62 -80.99
C ALA A 48 -51.91 -54.55 -80.31
N VAL A 49 -50.94 -53.86 -80.93
CA VAL A 49 -49.58 -53.69 -80.38
C VAL A 49 -49.62 -52.80 -79.14
N LYS A 50 -50.40 -51.72 -79.17
CA LYS A 50 -50.61 -50.82 -78.03
C LYS A 50 -51.22 -51.55 -76.83
N ARG A 51 -52.20 -52.43 -77.07
CA ARG A 51 -52.79 -53.28 -76.03
C ARG A 51 -51.75 -54.22 -75.40
N ILE A 52 -50.95 -54.92 -76.22
CA ILE A 52 -49.87 -55.80 -75.74
C ILE A 52 -48.85 -55.03 -74.89
N LEU A 53 -48.44 -53.83 -75.31
CA LEU A 53 -47.50 -53.01 -74.55
C LEU A 53 -48.07 -52.55 -73.21
N ASN A 54 -49.35 -52.18 -73.16
CA ASN A 54 -50.03 -51.82 -71.92
C ASN A 54 -50.14 -53.02 -70.96
N ASP A 55 -50.52 -54.19 -71.47
CA ASP A 55 -50.61 -55.43 -70.67
C ASP A 55 -49.23 -55.83 -70.13
N LYS A 56 -48.19 -55.75 -70.97
CA LYS A 56 -46.80 -55.98 -70.52
C LYS A 56 -46.33 -54.92 -69.54
N GLY A 57 -46.77 -53.67 -69.69
CA GLY A 57 -46.52 -52.60 -68.74
C GLY A 57 -47.14 -52.88 -67.36
N PHE A 58 -48.38 -53.35 -67.33
CA PHE A 58 -49.05 -53.76 -66.10
C PHE A 58 -48.33 -54.95 -65.44
N GLN A 59 -48.01 -56.00 -66.19
CA GLN A 59 -47.21 -57.14 -65.72
C GLN A 59 -45.83 -56.70 -65.19
N ASN A 60 -45.24 -55.65 -65.77
CA ASN A 60 -43.95 -55.14 -65.32
C ASN A 60 -44.05 -54.34 -64.02
N ARG A 61 -45.16 -53.62 -63.79
CA ARG A 61 -45.45 -52.97 -62.50
C ARG A 61 -45.68 -53.99 -61.39
N GLU A 62 -46.42 -55.07 -61.68
CA GLU A 62 -46.56 -56.18 -60.73
C GLU A 62 -45.20 -56.84 -60.42
N ARG A 63 -44.35 -57.03 -61.44
CA ARG A 63 -42.99 -57.53 -61.25
C ARG A 63 -42.17 -56.58 -60.37
N GLU A 64 -42.29 -55.27 -60.55
CA GLU A 64 -41.64 -54.29 -59.68
C GLU A 64 -42.10 -54.41 -58.22
N ALA A 65 -43.40 -54.53 -57.99
CA ALA A 65 -43.95 -54.71 -56.64
C ALA A 65 -43.41 -55.98 -55.97
N ARG A 66 -43.36 -57.10 -56.72
CA ARG A 66 -42.76 -58.36 -56.23
C ARG A 66 -41.25 -58.22 -55.97
N LEU A 67 -40.52 -57.54 -56.85
CA LEU A 67 -39.08 -57.26 -56.66
C LEU A 67 -38.84 -56.45 -55.40
N ARG A 68 -39.65 -55.40 -55.14
CA ARG A 68 -39.55 -54.60 -53.90
C ARG A 68 -39.78 -55.46 -52.65
N GLN A 69 -40.82 -56.29 -52.65
CA GLN A 69 -41.12 -57.21 -51.55
C GLN A 69 -40.01 -58.25 -51.35
N GLN A 70 -39.44 -58.76 -52.44
CA GLN A 70 -38.32 -59.70 -52.40
C GLN A 70 -37.06 -59.05 -51.83
N VAL A 71 -36.71 -57.83 -52.25
CA VAL A 71 -35.58 -57.06 -51.68
C VAL A 71 -35.81 -56.79 -50.20
N GLN A 72 -37.01 -56.39 -49.78
CA GLN A 72 -37.34 -56.23 -48.35
C GLN A 72 -37.07 -57.53 -47.58
N THR A 73 -37.56 -58.67 -48.09
CA THR A 73 -37.33 -59.98 -47.46
C THR A 73 -35.84 -60.33 -47.37
N LEU A 74 -35.06 -60.03 -48.42
CA LEU A 74 -33.62 -60.30 -48.46
C LEU A 74 -32.82 -59.39 -47.52
N ILE A 75 -33.23 -58.13 -47.36
CA ILE A 75 -32.64 -57.20 -46.38
C ILE A 75 -32.96 -57.69 -44.95
N GLY A 76 -34.18 -58.17 -44.69
CA GLY A 76 -34.53 -58.77 -43.39
C GLY A 76 -33.65 -59.96 -43.02
N LYS A 77 -33.22 -60.74 -44.02
CA LYS A 77 -32.32 -61.91 -43.87
C LYS A 77 -30.84 -61.59 -44.06
N SER A 78 -30.47 -60.32 -44.21
CA SER A 78 -29.09 -59.92 -44.48
C SER A 78 -28.20 -60.06 -43.25
N LYS A 79 -26.92 -60.35 -43.50
CA LYS A 79 -25.86 -60.27 -42.49
C LYS A 79 -25.33 -58.84 -42.44
N LEU A 80 -25.30 -58.27 -41.24
CA LEU A 80 -24.73 -56.94 -41.00
C LEU A 80 -23.29 -57.10 -40.50
N LEU A 81 -22.36 -56.35 -41.08
CA LEU A 81 -20.95 -56.33 -40.66
C LEU A 81 -20.50 -54.89 -40.36
N ILE A 82 -19.76 -54.73 -39.26
CA ILE A 82 -19.09 -53.47 -38.88
C ILE A 82 -17.69 -53.81 -38.37
N GLY A 83 -16.65 -53.20 -38.94
CA GLY A 83 -15.26 -53.45 -38.53
C GLY A 83 -14.83 -54.92 -38.67
N GLY A 84 -15.48 -55.70 -39.55
CA GLY A 84 -15.24 -57.13 -39.73
C GLY A 84 -15.98 -58.07 -38.75
N ALA A 85 -16.74 -57.53 -37.78
CA ALA A 85 -17.55 -58.32 -36.86
C ALA A 85 -19.04 -58.34 -37.27
N ASP A 86 -19.69 -59.48 -37.06
CA ASP A 86 -21.13 -59.64 -37.30
C ASP A 86 -21.94 -58.83 -36.27
N VAL A 87 -23.00 -58.15 -36.73
CA VAL A 87 -23.97 -57.47 -35.86
C VAL A 87 -25.23 -58.31 -35.81
N GLU A 88 -25.52 -58.86 -34.64
CA GLU A 88 -26.73 -59.65 -34.42
C GLU A 88 -27.92 -58.74 -34.18
N VAL A 89 -28.88 -58.77 -35.09
CA VAL A 89 -30.17 -58.10 -34.93
C VAL A 89 -31.26 -59.16 -35.02
N ALA A 90 -32.04 -59.32 -33.96
CA ALA A 90 -33.10 -60.34 -33.90
C ALA A 90 -34.35 -60.00 -34.76
N ASN A 91 -34.47 -58.76 -35.24
CA ASN A 91 -35.64 -58.29 -35.98
C ASN A 91 -35.49 -58.56 -37.50
N GLU A 92 -36.56 -59.05 -38.14
CA GLU A 92 -36.66 -59.28 -39.58
C GLU A 92 -37.15 -58.04 -40.36
N ASP A 93 -37.70 -57.02 -39.68
CA ASP A 93 -38.10 -55.77 -40.32
C ASP A 93 -36.88 -55.03 -40.93
N PRO A 94 -36.85 -54.79 -42.25
CA PRO A 94 -35.68 -54.23 -42.94
C PRO A 94 -35.24 -52.85 -42.44
N GLN A 95 -36.21 -51.96 -42.20
CA GLN A 95 -35.93 -50.59 -41.78
C GLN A 95 -35.33 -50.56 -40.37
N THR A 96 -35.99 -51.25 -39.43
CA THR A 96 -35.51 -51.35 -38.04
C THR A 96 -34.14 -52.03 -37.97
N ARG A 97 -33.89 -53.03 -38.82
CA ARG A 97 -32.60 -53.74 -38.87
C ARG A 97 -31.47 -52.81 -39.32
N ILE A 98 -31.69 -51.99 -40.35
CA ILE A 98 -30.72 -50.99 -40.80
C ILE A 98 -30.49 -49.92 -39.73
N ILE A 99 -31.54 -49.39 -39.11
CA ILE A 99 -31.44 -48.37 -38.03
C ILE A 99 -30.61 -48.90 -36.86
N ARG A 100 -30.88 -50.14 -36.41
CA ARG A 100 -30.09 -50.78 -35.35
C ARG A 100 -28.64 -51.01 -35.76
N GLY A 101 -28.40 -51.38 -37.02
CA GLY A 101 -27.04 -51.46 -37.57
C GLY A 101 -26.30 -50.13 -37.51
N PHE A 102 -26.98 -49.01 -37.82
CA PHE A 102 -26.39 -47.68 -37.66
C PHE A 102 -26.17 -47.28 -36.20
N HIS A 103 -27.06 -47.65 -35.27
CA HIS A 103 -26.82 -47.41 -33.84
C HIS A 103 -25.56 -48.14 -33.35
N GLU A 104 -25.36 -49.38 -33.78
CA GLU A 104 -24.14 -50.15 -33.47
C GLU A 104 -22.90 -49.58 -34.18
N LEU A 105 -23.06 -49.00 -35.37
CA LEU A 105 -21.97 -48.29 -36.05
C LEU A 105 -21.57 -47.05 -35.25
N ILE A 106 -22.55 -46.27 -34.79
CA ILE A 106 -22.32 -45.06 -33.99
C ILE A 106 -21.64 -45.43 -32.68
N SER A 107 -22.06 -46.49 -31.98
CA SER A 107 -21.46 -46.92 -30.72
C SER A 107 -19.98 -47.31 -30.87
N ARG A 108 -19.59 -47.88 -32.03
CA ARG A 108 -18.20 -48.26 -32.34
C ARG A 108 -17.37 -47.10 -32.88
N ALA A 109 -17.94 -46.23 -33.72
CA ALA A 109 -17.26 -45.10 -34.31
C ALA A 109 -17.05 -43.94 -33.32
N TYR A 110 -17.95 -43.80 -32.34
CA TYR A 110 -17.94 -42.75 -31.31
C TYR A 110 -18.11 -43.36 -29.90
N PRO A 111 -17.11 -44.10 -29.41
CA PRO A 111 -17.21 -44.80 -28.12
C PRO A 111 -17.45 -43.84 -26.94
N ASN A 112 -17.00 -42.58 -27.03
CA ASN A 112 -17.16 -41.57 -25.97
C ASN A 112 -18.51 -40.84 -26.03
N LEU A 113 -19.39 -41.15 -26.99
CA LEU A 113 -20.74 -40.57 -27.01
C LEU A 113 -21.57 -41.01 -25.78
N ARG A 114 -21.30 -42.21 -25.26
CA ARG A 114 -21.94 -42.76 -24.05
C ARG A 114 -21.77 -41.90 -22.81
N MET A 115 -20.76 -41.03 -22.77
CA MET A 115 -20.48 -40.11 -21.66
C MET A 115 -21.65 -39.13 -21.42
N LEU A 116 -22.44 -38.83 -22.46
CA LEU A 116 -23.65 -38.01 -22.36
C LEU A 116 -24.85 -38.75 -21.72
N ARG A 117 -24.71 -40.05 -21.41
CA ARG A 117 -25.72 -40.88 -20.72
C ARG A 117 -27.12 -40.87 -21.35
N GLY A 118 -27.22 -40.58 -22.65
CA GLY A 118 -28.50 -40.51 -23.36
C GLY A 118 -29.37 -39.30 -23.00
N VAL A 119 -28.80 -38.27 -22.36
CA VAL A 119 -29.50 -37.01 -22.09
C VAL A 119 -29.65 -36.22 -23.39
N SER A 120 -30.89 -35.83 -23.70
CA SER A 120 -31.19 -34.97 -24.84
C SER A 120 -31.10 -33.49 -24.43
N TYR A 121 -29.96 -32.87 -24.75
CA TYR A 121 -29.74 -31.44 -24.65
C TYR A 121 -30.31 -30.67 -25.84
N THR A 122 -30.86 -29.49 -25.57
CA THR A 122 -31.23 -28.47 -26.55
C THR A 122 -30.58 -27.13 -26.21
N GLU A 123 -30.48 -26.20 -27.16
CA GLU A 123 -29.90 -24.87 -26.90
C GLU A 123 -30.71 -24.03 -25.88
N ASN A 124 -32.00 -24.35 -25.76
CA ASN A 124 -32.87 -23.75 -24.75
C ASN A 124 -32.49 -24.17 -23.33
N ASP A 125 -31.82 -25.31 -23.17
CA ASP A 125 -31.38 -25.81 -21.86
C ASP A 125 -30.13 -25.11 -21.34
N ILE A 126 -29.45 -24.29 -22.16
CA ILE A 126 -28.23 -23.57 -21.74
C ILE A 126 -28.52 -22.66 -20.54
N SER A 127 -29.61 -21.90 -20.57
CA SER A 127 -30.01 -21.04 -19.44
C SER A 127 -30.32 -21.87 -18.19
N ASN A 128 -31.00 -23.01 -18.35
CA ASN A 128 -31.29 -23.92 -17.25
C ASN A 128 -30.02 -24.54 -16.66
N CYS A 129 -29.01 -24.83 -17.49
CA CYS A 129 -27.72 -25.35 -17.04
C CYS A 129 -26.90 -24.29 -16.28
N LEU A 130 -26.90 -23.04 -16.75
CA LEU A 130 -26.22 -21.91 -16.08
C LEU A 130 -26.86 -21.57 -14.74
N ASN A 131 -28.19 -21.57 -14.67
CA ASN A 131 -28.94 -21.23 -13.46
C ASN A 131 -29.07 -22.39 -12.48
N ARG A 132 -28.52 -23.57 -12.80
CA ARG A 132 -28.51 -24.74 -11.94
C ARG A 132 -27.46 -24.59 -10.84
N THR A 133 -27.64 -23.56 -10.03
CA THR A 133 -27.01 -23.44 -8.72
C THR A 133 -27.65 -24.52 -7.86
N ASP A 134 -26.86 -25.41 -7.27
CA ASP A 134 -27.35 -26.50 -6.43
C ASP A 134 -28.44 -26.02 -5.48
N ASP A 135 -29.69 -26.46 -5.71
CA ASP A 135 -30.85 -26.25 -4.85
C ASP A 135 -30.74 -27.16 -3.60
N GLY A 136 -29.57 -27.11 -2.96
CA GLY A 136 -29.14 -27.95 -1.87
C GLY A 136 -28.41 -27.11 -0.84
N LEU A 137 -29.07 -26.90 0.29
CA LEU A 137 -28.64 -26.23 1.52
C LEU A 137 -27.38 -26.85 2.20
N PHE A 138 -26.56 -27.59 1.48
CA PHE A 138 -25.30 -28.17 1.94
C PHE A 138 -24.20 -27.83 0.94
N GLY A 139 -23.45 -26.78 1.27
CA GLY A 139 -22.17 -26.50 0.64
C GLY A 139 -21.16 -27.63 0.82
N ASN A 140 -20.16 -27.61 -0.06
CA ASN A 140 -18.97 -28.44 -0.18
C ASN A 140 -19.12 -29.83 -0.86
N ASP A 141 -18.44 -29.94 -2.01
CA ASP A 141 -17.65 -31.11 -2.47
C ASP A 141 -18.32 -32.43 -2.89
N ALA A 142 -19.65 -32.56 -3.00
CA ALA A 142 -20.25 -33.91 -3.10
C ALA A 142 -21.08 -34.29 -4.35
N THR A 143 -21.21 -33.47 -5.40
CA THR A 143 -21.69 -34.00 -6.70
C THR A 143 -20.51 -34.23 -7.63
N ALA A 144 -20.01 -35.47 -7.63
CA ALA A 144 -18.97 -35.90 -8.57
C ALA A 144 -19.32 -35.42 -9.99
N LEU A 145 -18.39 -34.70 -10.63
CA LEU A 145 -18.54 -34.20 -11.99
C LEU A 145 -18.92 -35.36 -12.91
N ALA A 146 -19.84 -35.12 -13.85
CA ALA A 146 -20.18 -36.13 -14.85
C ALA A 146 -18.93 -36.47 -15.70
N GLU A 147 -18.87 -37.68 -16.27
CA GLU A 147 -17.75 -38.11 -17.12
C GLU A 147 -17.52 -37.13 -18.29
N SER A 148 -18.60 -36.59 -18.86
CA SER A 148 -18.54 -35.56 -19.90
C SER A 148 -17.95 -34.24 -19.41
N GLU A 149 -18.30 -33.81 -18.20
CA GLU A 149 -17.78 -32.58 -17.58
C GLU A 149 -16.29 -32.73 -17.22
N GLN A 150 -15.88 -33.90 -16.71
CA GLN A 150 -14.48 -34.20 -16.40
C GLN A 150 -13.59 -34.14 -17.64
N GLU A 151 -14.03 -34.72 -18.76
CA GLU A 151 -13.30 -34.67 -20.03
C GLU A 151 -13.13 -33.24 -20.58
N VAL A 152 -14.19 -32.44 -20.54
CA VAL A 152 -14.14 -31.02 -20.96
C VAL A 152 -13.18 -30.24 -20.07
N LEU A 153 -13.29 -30.40 -18.75
CA LEU A 153 -12.41 -29.73 -17.79
C LEU A 153 -10.95 -30.15 -17.97
N ALA A 154 -10.68 -31.44 -18.13
CA ALA A 154 -9.33 -31.98 -18.35
C ALA A 154 -8.70 -31.43 -19.62
N PHE A 155 -9.46 -31.29 -20.71
CA PHE A 155 -9.00 -30.67 -21.95
C PHE A 155 -8.59 -29.21 -21.74
N ILE A 156 -9.45 -28.41 -21.09
CA ILE A 156 -9.18 -26.99 -20.79
C ILE A 156 -7.93 -26.86 -19.91
N GLN A 157 -7.83 -27.67 -18.84
CA GLN A 157 -6.69 -27.67 -17.92
C GLN A 157 -5.38 -28.12 -18.59
N SER A 158 -5.43 -29.12 -19.47
CA SER A 158 -4.25 -29.59 -20.21
C SER A 158 -3.71 -28.50 -21.14
N ASN A 159 -4.60 -27.82 -21.87
CA ASN A 159 -4.20 -26.73 -22.76
C ASN A 159 -3.64 -25.54 -21.99
N ASN A 160 -4.27 -25.16 -20.87
CA ASN A 160 -3.78 -24.06 -20.03
C ASN A 160 -2.35 -24.36 -19.50
N ARG A 161 -2.11 -25.56 -18.97
CA ARG A 161 -0.76 -26.00 -18.54
C ARG A 161 0.26 -26.00 -19.68
N GLY A 162 -0.18 -26.24 -20.91
CA GLY A 162 0.65 -26.18 -22.12
C GLY A 162 0.78 -24.78 -22.74
N GLY A 163 0.18 -23.74 -22.16
CA GLY A 163 0.18 -22.37 -22.71
C GLY A 163 -0.65 -22.20 -23.98
N VAL A 164 -1.54 -23.16 -24.30
CA VAL A 164 -2.40 -23.13 -25.49
C VAL A 164 -3.72 -22.46 -25.13
N ARG A 165 -4.06 -21.38 -25.86
CA ARG A 165 -5.35 -20.69 -25.71
C ARG A 165 -6.49 -21.62 -26.13
N THR A 166 -7.41 -21.91 -25.21
CA THR A 166 -8.62 -22.69 -25.49
C THR A 166 -9.78 -21.75 -25.79
N THR A 167 -10.36 -21.85 -26.98
CA THR A 167 -11.56 -21.10 -27.37
C THR A 167 -12.78 -22.00 -27.42
N LEU A 168 -13.98 -21.43 -27.31
CA LEU A 168 -15.23 -22.18 -27.45
C LEU A 168 -15.29 -22.92 -28.80
N LYS A 169 -14.82 -22.29 -29.88
CA LYS A 169 -14.68 -22.94 -31.19
C LYS A 169 -13.77 -24.17 -31.14
N SER A 170 -12.59 -24.08 -30.52
CA SER A 170 -11.66 -25.21 -30.40
C SER A 170 -12.22 -26.36 -29.56
N LEU A 171 -13.04 -26.03 -28.55
CA LEU A 171 -13.74 -27.00 -27.73
C LEU A 171 -14.77 -27.77 -28.58
N LEU A 172 -15.62 -27.05 -29.32
CA LEU A 172 -16.61 -27.66 -30.22
C LEU A 172 -15.95 -28.59 -31.23
N GLU A 173 -14.92 -28.12 -31.95
CA GLU A 173 -14.21 -28.93 -32.96
C GLU A 173 -13.58 -30.20 -32.38
N LYS A 174 -13.13 -30.18 -31.11
CA LYS A 174 -12.54 -31.34 -30.43
C LYS A 174 -13.59 -32.39 -30.09
N PHE A 175 -14.73 -31.98 -29.53
CA PHE A 175 -15.77 -32.88 -29.02
C PHE A 175 -16.79 -33.32 -30.08
N GLU A 176 -16.89 -32.61 -31.21
CA GLU A 176 -17.68 -33.05 -32.39
C GLU A 176 -16.98 -34.18 -33.17
N ARG A 177 -15.65 -34.29 -33.07
CA ARG A 177 -14.85 -35.29 -33.78
C ARG A 177 -14.77 -36.61 -33.02
N LYS A 178 -14.29 -37.65 -33.71
CA LYS A 178 -13.95 -38.95 -33.08
C LYS A 178 -12.86 -38.76 -32.03
N PRO A 179 -12.94 -39.41 -30.88
CA PRO A 179 -13.89 -40.48 -30.51
C PRO A 179 -15.21 -40.03 -29.84
N TYR A 180 -15.48 -38.73 -29.73
CA TYR A 180 -16.60 -38.17 -28.94
C TYR A 180 -17.90 -38.09 -29.73
N GLY A 181 -17.91 -37.39 -30.86
CA GLY A 181 -19.12 -37.24 -31.69
C GLY A 181 -20.28 -36.53 -31.00
N TRP A 182 -19.99 -35.69 -30.00
CA TRP A 182 -21.02 -34.94 -29.28
C TRP A 182 -21.59 -33.87 -30.19
N TYR A 183 -22.91 -33.70 -30.14
CA TYR A 183 -23.59 -32.68 -30.93
C TYR A 183 -23.55 -31.33 -30.22
N TYR A 184 -23.66 -30.26 -31.00
CA TYR A 184 -23.46 -28.87 -30.59
C TYR A 184 -24.10 -28.51 -29.23
N ALA A 185 -25.40 -28.74 -29.05
CA ALA A 185 -26.10 -28.39 -27.81
C ALA A 185 -25.58 -29.17 -26.59
N ALA A 186 -25.16 -30.42 -26.73
CA ALA A 186 -24.61 -31.19 -25.62
C ALA A 186 -23.28 -30.62 -25.13
N ILE A 187 -22.41 -30.15 -26.04
CA ILE A 187 -21.13 -29.53 -25.69
C ILE A 187 -21.39 -28.22 -24.93
N LEU A 188 -22.29 -27.37 -25.45
CA LEU A 188 -22.63 -26.09 -24.80
C LEU A 188 -23.27 -26.28 -23.43
N CYS A 189 -24.21 -27.22 -23.27
CA CYS A 189 -24.83 -27.50 -21.97
C CYS A 189 -23.82 -28.08 -20.97
N THR A 190 -22.89 -28.93 -21.42
CA THR A 190 -21.83 -29.47 -20.54
C THR A 190 -20.89 -28.35 -20.08
N LEU A 191 -20.51 -27.44 -20.98
CA LEU A 191 -19.73 -26.27 -20.62
C LEU A 191 -20.50 -25.33 -19.67
N ALA A 192 -21.78 -25.10 -19.93
CA ALA A 192 -22.65 -24.28 -19.07
C ALA A 192 -22.72 -24.85 -17.64
N ASN A 193 -22.85 -26.17 -17.47
CA ASN A 193 -22.79 -26.81 -16.14
C ASN A 193 -21.45 -26.58 -15.44
N LEU A 194 -20.33 -26.63 -16.17
CA LEU A 194 -19.00 -26.34 -15.60
C LEU A 194 -18.84 -24.89 -15.17
N CYS A 195 -19.41 -23.94 -15.93
CA CYS A 195 -19.45 -22.53 -15.55
C CYS A 195 -20.34 -22.31 -14.32
N ALA A 196 -21.53 -22.92 -14.28
CA ALA A 196 -22.44 -22.85 -13.13
C ALA A 196 -21.81 -23.38 -11.84
N ARG A 197 -20.97 -24.42 -11.95
CA ARG A 197 -20.20 -25.00 -10.84
C ARG A 197 -18.93 -24.25 -10.49
N GLY A 198 -18.62 -23.13 -11.16
CA GLY A 198 -17.39 -22.36 -10.92
C GLY A 198 -16.10 -23.14 -11.21
N LYS A 199 -16.10 -24.04 -12.20
CA LYS A 199 -14.89 -24.80 -12.61
C LYS A 199 -14.19 -24.19 -13.82
N VAL A 200 -14.89 -23.37 -14.61
CA VAL A 200 -14.39 -22.73 -15.83
C VAL A 200 -14.84 -21.27 -15.85
N GLU A 201 -13.89 -20.35 -16.00
CA GLU A 201 -14.16 -18.94 -16.29
C GLU A 201 -14.19 -18.73 -17.82
N VAL A 202 -15.12 -17.90 -18.28
CA VAL A 202 -15.27 -17.55 -19.69
C VAL A 202 -14.93 -16.08 -19.89
N ARG A 203 -14.06 -15.79 -20.87
CA ARG A 203 -13.60 -14.42 -21.17
C ARG A 203 -13.86 -14.03 -22.62
N LEU A 204 -14.22 -12.78 -22.83
CA LEU A 204 -14.32 -12.15 -24.15
C LEU A 204 -13.51 -10.86 -24.14
N ASP A 205 -12.56 -10.73 -25.06
CA ASP A 205 -11.68 -9.56 -25.20
C ASP A 205 -10.98 -9.13 -23.89
N GLY A 206 -10.71 -10.09 -23.00
CA GLY A 206 -10.06 -9.88 -21.70
C GLY A 206 -11.00 -9.69 -20.51
N ASN A 207 -12.31 -9.49 -20.76
CA ASN A 207 -13.31 -9.34 -19.71
C ASN A 207 -13.93 -10.69 -19.34
N ILE A 208 -14.11 -10.93 -18.04
CA ILE A 208 -14.83 -12.11 -17.53
C ILE A 208 -16.33 -11.91 -17.79
N LEU A 209 -16.99 -12.93 -18.33
CA LEU A 209 -18.41 -12.93 -18.62
C LEU A 209 -19.18 -13.64 -17.50
N GLU A 210 -20.25 -13.02 -17.02
CA GLU A 210 -21.11 -13.54 -15.96
C GLU A 210 -22.59 -13.53 -16.42
N ASP A 211 -23.42 -14.38 -15.81
CA ASP A 211 -24.88 -14.46 -15.97
C ASP A 211 -25.38 -14.34 -17.42
N SER A 212 -26.10 -13.26 -17.72
CA SER A 212 -26.74 -13.01 -19.01
C SER A 212 -25.74 -12.77 -20.15
N GLU A 213 -24.57 -12.22 -19.86
CA GLU A 213 -23.52 -12.00 -20.87
C GLU A 213 -22.88 -13.32 -21.28
N LEU A 214 -22.69 -14.21 -20.29
CA LEU A 214 -22.21 -15.57 -20.52
C LEU A 214 -23.21 -16.37 -21.37
N GLU A 215 -24.51 -16.36 -21.03
CA GLU A 215 -25.53 -17.05 -21.83
C GLU A 215 -25.53 -16.57 -23.30
N ARG A 216 -25.48 -15.24 -23.49
CA ARG A 216 -25.45 -14.63 -24.82
C ARG A 216 -24.19 -15.03 -25.59
N ALA A 217 -23.04 -15.07 -24.93
CA ALA A 217 -21.78 -15.47 -25.56
C ALA A 217 -21.78 -16.94 -25.99
N LEU A 218 -22.35 -17.84 -25.18
CA LEU A 218 -22.50 -19.26 -25.52
C LEU A 218 -23.44 -19.48 -26.71
N ARG A 219 -24.52 -18.68 -26.83
CA ARG A 219 -25.47 -18.77 -27.96
C ARG A 219 -24.99 -18.09 -29.25
N ASN A 220 -24.06 -17.14 -29.16
CA ASN A 220 -23.59 -16.39 -30.32
C ASN A 220 -22.49 -17.15 -31.10
N THR A 221 -22.91 -17.99 -32.05
CA THR A 221 -22.02 -18.81 -32.89
C THR A 221 -20.92 -18.00 -33.60
N HIS A 222 -21.18 -16.75 -34.00
CA HIS A 222 -20.19 -15.92 -34.69
C HIS A 222 -19.04 -15.47 -33.78
N GLY A 223 -19.31 -15.36 -32.46
CA GLY A 223 -18.34 -14.93 -31.45
C GLY A 223 -17.49 -16.05 -30.84
N HIS A 224 -17.83 -17.32 -31.09
CA HIS A 224 -17.18 -18.48 -30.43
C HIS A 224 -15.67 -18.58 -30.61
N GLY A 225 -15.12 -17.98 -31.67
CA GLY A 225 -13.67 -17.90 -31.88
C GLY A 225 -12.95 -16.98 -30.90
N ASN A 226 -13.65 -15.95 -30.39
CA ASN A 226 -13.07 -14.94 -29.49
C ASN A 226 -13.32 -15.27 -28.02
N VAL A 227 -14.32 -16.10 -27.73
CA VAL A 227 -14.65 -16.59 -26.38
C VAL A 227 -13.56 -17.55 -25.90
N VAL A 228 -12.82 -17.15 -24.86
CA VAL A 228 -11.72 -17.90 -24.24
C VAL A 228 -12.22 -18.63 -23.01
N LEU A 229 -11.80 -19.88 -22.86
CA LEU A 229 -12.12 -20.73 -21.72
C LEU A 229 -10.87 -20.93 -20.88
N GLU A 230 -10.93 -20.54 -19.61
CA GLU A 230 -9.85 -20.71 -18.66
C GLU A 230 -10.35 -21.58 -17.49
N PRO A 231 -9.55 -22.56 -17.02
CA PRO A 231 -9.92 -23.30 -15.82
C PRO A 231 -9.94 -22.32 -14.64
N GLN A 232 -10.98 -22.40 -13.81
CA GLN A 232 -11.02 -21.63 -12.58
C GLN A 232 -9.97 -22.20 -11.62
N ILE A 233 -9.15 -21.32 -11.05
CA ILE A 233 -8.17 -21.72 -10.04
C ILE A 233 -8.95 -21.96 -8.75
N GLU A 234 -9.15 -23.23 -8.41
CA GLU A 234 -9.72 -23.60 -7.13
C GLU A 234 -8.66 -23.48 -6.05
N PHE A 235 -8.97 -22.67 -5.03
CA PHE A 235 -8.14 -22.59 -3.83
C PHE A 235 -8.65 -23.59 -2.82
N THR A 236 -7.73 -24.36 -2.23
CA THR A 236 -8.05 -25.29 -1.16
C THR A 236 -8.59 -24.54 0.06
N ALA A 237 -9.50 -25.14 0.81
CA ALA A 237 -9.99 -24.56 2.06
C ALA A 237 -8.86 -24.24 3.05
N SER A 238 -7.74 -24.97 3.00
CA SER A 238 -6.51 -24.67 3.75
C SER A 238 -5.86 -23.35 3.33
N GLN A 239 -5.74 -23.06 2.02
CA GLN A 239 -5.18 -21.80 1.53
C GLN A 239 -6.02 -20.59 1.95
N VAL A 240 -7.35 -20.71 1.86
CA VAL A 240 -8.27 -19.65 2.30
C VAL A 240 -8.14 -19.40 3.82
N ARG A 241 -8.06 -20.46 4.63
CA ARG A 241 -7.85 -20.32 6.08
C ARG A 241 -6.51 -19.70 6.44
N ALA A 242 -5.44 -20.11 5.76
CA ALA A 242 -4.11 -19.55 5.97
C ALA A 242 -4.09 -18.04 5.68
N LEU A 243 -4.67 -17.61 4.55
CA LEU A 243 -4.75 -16.19 4.21
C LEU A 243 -5.60 -15.40 5.21
N LYS A 244 -6.68 -15.98 5.76
CA LYS A 244 -7.47 -15.32 6.82
C LYS A 244 -6.69 -15.12 8.11
N SER A 245 -5.97 -16.16 8.56
CA SER A 245 -5.12 -16.07 9.76
C SER A 245 -4.07 -14.99 9.55
N PHE A 246 -3.33 -15.06 8.44
CA PHE A 246 -2.34 -14.04 8.10
C PHE A 246 -2.93 -12.63 8.06
N TYR A 247 -4.11 -12.47 7.45
CA TYR A 247 -4.77 -11.17 7.37
C TYR A 247 -5.09 -10.62 8.77
N GLU A 248 -5.63 -11.46 9.66
CA GLU A 248 -5.91 -11.10 11.06
C GLU A 248 -4.64 -10.73 11.81
N ASP A 249 -3.59 -11.54 11.66
CA ASP A 249 -2.30 -11.36 12.36
C ASP A 249 -1.55 -10.12 11.83
N PHE A 250 -1.62 -9.82 10.53
CA PHE A 250 -0.88 -8.72 9.92
C PHE A 250 -1.61 -7.37 9.97
N PHE A 251 -2.94 -7.36 9.80
CA PHE A 251 -3.74 -6.12 9.76
C PHE A 251 -4.50 -5.84 11.06
N ASP A 252 -4.35 -6.68 12.09
CA ASP A 252 -5.02 -6.56 13.39
C ASP A 252 -6.56 -6.49 13.26
N SER A 253 -7.13 -7.07 12.21
CA SER A 253 -8.57 -7.05 11.92
C SER A 253 -9.00 -8.23 11.05
N PRO A 254 -10.21 -8.76 11.22
CA PRO A 254 -10.70 -9.84 10.37
C PRO A 254 -11.07 -9.34 8.97
N PRO A 255 -10.85 -10.17 7.93
CA PRO A 255 -11.28 -9.82 6.57
C PRO A 255 -12.81 -9.86 6.48
N ARG A 256 -13.36 -8.98 5.63
CA ARG A 256 -14.80 -8.88 5.36
C ARG A 256 -15.28 -10.02 4.47
N SER A 257 -14.42 -10.47 3.56
CA SER A 257 -14.76 -11.47 2.55
C SER A 257 -14.31 -12.87 2.97
N SER A 258 -15.21 -13.84 2.83
CA SER A 258 -14.90 -15.25 3.11
C SER A 258 -14.58 -16.08 1.86
N GLU A 259 -14.93 -15.55 0.69
CA GLU A 259 -14.75 -16.13 -0.64
C GLU A 259 -13.31 -15.89 -1.14
N ALA A 260 -12.67 -16.89 -1.74
CA ALA A 260 -11.23 -16.87 -2.01
C ALA A 260 -10.79 -15.68 -2.89
N LYS A 261 -11.49 -15.42 -4.00
CA LYS A 261 -11.15 -14.34 -4.93
C LYS A 261 -11.32 -12.96 -4.27
N ALA A 262 -12.44 -12.76 -3.58
CA ALA A 262 -12.73 -11.54 -2.84
C ALA A 262 -11.70 -11.30 -1.71
N LEU A 263 -11.37 -12.34 -0.92
CA LEU A 263 -10.37 -12.27 0.15
C LEU A 263 -8.97 -11.91 -0.39
N GLY A 264 -8.55 -12.52 -1.50
CA GLY A 264 -7.26 -12.21 -2.12
C GLY A 264 -7.17 -10.78 -2.63
N LYS A 265 -8.26 -10.22 -3.17
CA LYS A 265 -8.33 -8.80 -3.58
C LYS A 265 -8.31 -7.87 -2.37
N GLU A 266 -9.13 -8.15 -1.36
CA GLU A 266 -9.18 -7.39 -0.10
C GLU A 266 -7.82 -7.33 0.58
N THR A 267 -7.07 -8.44 0.58
CA THR A 267 -5.70 -8.50 1.10
C THR A 267 -4.76 -7.56 0.33
N GLY A 268 -4.82 -7.57 -1.00
CA GLY A 268 -4.01 -6.69 -1.85
C GLY A 268 -4.33 -5.20 -1.63
N GLU A 269 -5.61 -4.86 -1.49
CA GLU A 269 -6.08 -3.51 -1.17
C GLU A 269 -5.58 -3.06 0.21
N ALA A 270 -5.68 -3.92 1.23
CA ALA A 270 -5.17 -3.62 2.57
C ALA A 270 -3.66 -3.36 2.59
N PHE A 271 -2.88 -4.09 1.78
CA PHE A 271 -1.45 -3.81 1.60
C PHE A 271 -1.20 -2.46 0.91
N GLN A 272 -1.98 -2.10 -0.10
CA GLN A 272 -1.88 -0.78 -0.75
C GLN A 272 -2.19 0.36 0.22
N ASP A 273 -3.26 0.23 1.01
CA ASP A 273 -3.64 1.22 2.01
C ASP A 273 -2.54 1.39 3.07
N MET A 274 -1.96 0.29 3.53
CA MET A 274 -0.83 0.31 4.45
C MET A 274 0.41 0.97 3.82
N TYR A 275 0.74 0.64 2.57
CA TYR A 275 1.82 1.28 1.84
C TYR A 275 1.62 2.80 1.78
N HIS A 276 0.41 3.26 1.43
CA HIS A 276 0.11 4.69 1.34
C HIS A 276 0.11 5.43 2.69
N ASP A 277 -0.26 4.78 3.79
CA ASP A 277 -0.12 5.35 5.15
C ASP A 277 1.36 5.50 5.52
N LEU A 278 2.18 4.48 5.27
CA LEU A 278 3.61 4.51 5.59
C LEU A 278 4.40 5.47 4.70
N ASP A 279 4.09 5.56 3.41
CA ASP A 279 4.73 6.48 2.46
C ASP A 279 4.51 7.94 2.86
N ARG A 280 3.29 8.29 3.32
CA ARG A 280 2.98 9.61 3.88
C ARG A 280 3.82 9.94 5.12
N ARG A 281 4.15 8.95 5.94
CA ARG A 281 5.00 9.14 7.14
C ARG A 281 6.46 9.37 6.74
N ILE A 282 6.98 8.62 5.77
CA ILE A 282 8.36 8.79 5.29
C ILE A 282 8.62 10.21 4.76
N ALA A 283 7.61 10.93 4.26
CA ALA A 283 7.77 12.34 3.89
C ALA A 283 8.25 13.25 5.05
N GLN A 284 8.14 12.81 6.31
CA GLN A 284 8.60 13.53 7.50
C GLN A 284 9.99 13.11 7.98
N VAL A 285 10.79 12.40 7.16
CA VAL A 285 12.14 11.92 7.52
C VAL A 285 13.07 13.04 7.99
N ASP A 286 12.95 14.25 7.44
CA ASP A 286 13.75 15.41 7.87
C ASP A 286 13.47 15.81 9.34
N GLN A 287 12.22 15.58 9.79
CA GLN A 287 11.82 15.83 11.17
C GLN A 287 12.08 14.61 12.07
N TYR A 288 12.00 13.40 11.52
CA TYR A 288 12.12 12.14 12.25
C TYR A 288 13.05 11.17 11.49
N PRO A 289 14.38 11.24 11.70
CA PRO A 289 15.36 10.45 10.96
C PRO A 289 15.14 8.93 11.04
N PHE A 290 14.59 8.44 12.16
CA PHE A 290 14.27 7.04 12.38
C PHE A 290 13.21 6.50 11.41
N LEU A 291 12.41 7.35 10.76
CA LEU A 291 11.46 6.92 9.72
C LEU A 291 12.16 6.32 8.49
N ASN A 292 13.47 6.52 8.32
CA ASN A 292 14.24 5.80 7.30
C ASN A 292 14.18 4.28 7.47
N ALA A 293 13.95 3.76 8.68
CA ALA A 293 13.79 2.34 8.92
C ALA A 293 12.57 1.74 8.20
N LEU A 294 11.58 2.54 7.80
CA LEU A 294 10.42 2.09 7.02
C LEU A 294 10.72 1.88 5.53
N LYS A 295 11.86 2.35 5.00
CA LYS A 295 12.17 2.24 3.56
C LYS A 295 12.20 0.79 3.05
N PRO A 296 12.89 -0.16 3.72
CA PRO A 296 12.83 -1.57 3.33
C PRO A 296 11.40 -2.12 3.40
N ALA A 297 10.63 -1.72 4.41
CA ALA A 297 9.25 -2.16 4.57
C ALA A 297 8.36 -1.72 3.40
N LEU A 298 8.50 -0.47 2.95
CA LEU A 298 7.76 0.04 1.79
C LEU A 298 8.08 -0.70 0.50
N VAL A 299 9.34 -1.09 0.29
CA VAL A 299 9.74 -1.86 -0.90
C VAL A 299 9.01 -3.21 -0.92
N THR A 300 9.05 -3.94 0.21
CA THR A 300 8.36 -5.22 0.35
C THR A 300 6.85 -5.07 0.20
N LEU A 301 6.24 -4.09 0.87
CA LEU A 301 4.81 -3.83 0.80
C LEU A 301 4.37 -3.46 -0.63
N LYS A 302 5.13 -2.62 -1.34
CA LYS A 302 4.84 -2.26 -2.73
C LYS A 302 4.91 -3.46 -3.66
N GLU A 303 5.89 -4.33 -3.46
CA GLU A 303 6.02 -5.55 -4.24
C GLU A 303 4.79 -6.45 -4.02
N VAL A 304 4.44 -6.72 -2.78
CA VAL A 304 3.32 -7.61 -2.40
C VAL A 304 1.99 -7.04 -2.86
N ALA A 305 1.75 -5.74 -2.65
CA ALA A 305 0.52 -5.06 -3.01
C ALA A 305 0.30 -4.97 -4.55
N GLY A 306 1.35 -5.13 -5.35
CA GLY A 306 1.27 -5.16 -6.81
C GLY A 306 1.00 -6.55 -7.40
N LYS A 307 0.96 -7.61 -6.59
CA LYS A 307 0.73 -8.98 -7.05
C LYS A 307 -0.77 -9.23 -7.32
N PRO A 308 -1.12 -10.18 -8.22
CA PRO A 308 -2.50 -10.55 -8.42
C PRO A 308 -3.08 -11.31 -7.22
N TYR A 309 -4.42 -11.29 -7.06
CA TYR A 309 -5.11 -11.97 -5.95
C TYR A 309 -4.75 -13.46 -5.80
N THR A 310 -4.45 -14.14 -6.90
CA THR A 310 -4.06 -15.56 -6.93
C THR A 310 -2.74 -15.80 -6.18
N TRP A 311 -1.82 -14.84 -6.23
CA TRP A 311 -0.53 -14.91 -5.55
C TRP A 311 -0.71 -14.85 -4.03
N HIS A 312 -1.62 -13.99 -3.53
CA HIS A 312 -1.91 -13.88 -2.09
C HIS A 312 -2.43 -15.19 -1.47
N LEU A 313 -3.11 -16.04 -2.25
CA LEU A 313 -3.63 -17.32 -1.79
C LEU A 313 -2.65 -18.49 -1.94
N THR A 314 -1.58 -18.34 -2.72
CA THR A 314 -0.70 -19.45 -3.11
C THR A 314 0.73 -19.28 -2.62
N GLU A 315 1.27 -18.07 -2.71
CA GLU A 315 2.69 -17.78 -2.52
C GLU A 315 2.96 -16.95 -1.27
N LEU A 316 1.97 -16.17 -0.78
CA LEU A 316 2.14 -15.30 0.39
C LEU A 316 2.59 -16.07 1.64
N GLY A 317 2.09 -17.28 1.86
CA GLY A 317 2.51 -18.11 3.00
C GLY A 317 4.00 -18.45 3.04
N LYS A 318 4.74 -18.30 1.92
CA LYS A 318 6.20 -18.46 1.90
C LYS A 318 6.96 -17.23 2.42
N GLN A 319 6.30 -16.08 2.45
CA GLN A 319 6.86 -14.80 2.90
C GLN A 319 6.20 -14.31 4.20
N GLU A 320 5.31 -15.12 4.79
CA GLU A 320 4.55 -14.81 5.99
C GLU A 320 5.45 -14.39 7.15
N ASP A 321 6.41 -15.24 7.54
CA ASP A 321 7.35 -14.95 8.63
C ASP A 321 8.08 -13.63 8.42
N GLN A 322 8.59 -13.40 7.21
CA GLN A 322 9.32 -12.17 6.87
C GLN A 322 8.43 -10.92 6.97
N LEU A 323 7.16 -11.03 6.57
CA LEU A 323 6.20 -9.94 6.65
C LEU A 323 5.80 -9.66 8.11
N LEU A 324 5.53 -10.70 8.89
CA LEU A 324 5.21 -10.58 10.31
C LEU A 324 6.38 -9.99 11.11
N ASP A 325 7.61 -10.47 10.89
CA ASP A 325 8.82 -9.89 11.49
C ASP A 325 8.94 -8.40 11.15
N LEU A 326 8.74 -8.03 9.87
CA LEU A 326 8.79 -6.63 9.43
C LEU A 326 7.71 -5.77 10.12
N LYS A 327 6.52 -6.33 10.35
CA LYS A 327 5.45 -5.66 11.09
C LYS A 327 5.85 -5.42 12.54
N GLU A 328 6.24 -6.48 13.25
CA GLU A 328 6.54 -6.45 14.68
C GLU A 328 7.79 -5.64 15.01
N ASP A 329 8.85 -5.76 14.21
CA ASP A 329 10.14 -5.12 14.47
C ASP A 329 10.23 -3.66 14.04
N VAL A 330 9.42 -3.25 13.06
CA VAL A 330 9.58 -1.93 12.40
C VAL A 330 8.26 -1.18 12.32
N ILE A 331 7.24 -1.74 11.68
CA ILE A 331 6.01 -0.99 11.35
C ILE A 331 5.25 -0.62 12.64
N ASP A 332 4.95 -1.59 13.49
CA ASP A 332 4.13 -1.40 14.69
C ASP A 332 4.82 -0.53 15.75
N PRO A 333 6.11 -0.72 16.07
CA PRO A 333 6.84 0.18 16.96
C PRO A 333 6.83 1.64 16.49
N ILE A 334 7.04 1.87 15.18
CA ILE A 334 7.03 3.23 14.62
C ILE A 334 5.63 3.84 14.64
N ARG A 335 4.59 3.05 14.33
CA ARG A 335 3.19 3.49 14.44
C ARG A 335 2.82 3.85 15.87
N ARG A 336 3.21 3.00 16.84
CA ARG A 336 2.98 3.24 18.27
C ARG A 336 3.69 4.50 18.76
N LEU A 337 4.94 4.71 18.35
CA LEU A 337 5.70 5.91 18.71
C LEU A 337 5.03 7.16 18.13
N MET A 338 4.69 7.15 16.84
CA MET A 338 4.12 8.31 16.13
C MET A 338 2.68 8.63 16.52
N GLY A 339 1.91 7.63 16.98
CA GLY A 339 0.53 7.77 17.44
C GLY A 339 0.38 7.98 18.95
N GLY A 340 1.47 7.89 19.72
CA GLY A 340 1.44 7.97 21.19
C GLY A 340 2.22 9.13 21.77
N SER A 341 2.31 9.18 23.10
CA SER A 341 3.03 10.22 23.86
C SER A 341 4.54 10.22 23.65
N GLN A 342 5.10 9.15 23.07
CA GLN A 342 6.52 9.05 22.74
C GLN A 342 6.94 10.07 21.66
N LYS A 343 6.04 10.39 20.71
CA LYS A 343 6.27 11.46 19.73
C LYS A 343 6.41 12.82 20.42
N ASP A 344 5.59 13.10 21.42
CA ASP A 344 5.63 14.36 22.16
C ASP A 344 6.94 14.49 22.94
N ILE A 345 7.39 13.41 23.60
CA ILE A 345 8.70 13.36 24.28
C ILE A 345 9.83 13.65 23.28
N TYR A 346 9.82 13.02 22.11
CA TYR A 346 10.83 13.25 21.07
C TYR A 346 10.87 14.71 20.61
N ASN A 347 9.69 15.30 20.35
CA ASN A 347 9.57 16.69 19.93
C ASN A 347 10.00 17.68 21.03
N GLN A 348 9.63 17.40 22.29
CA GLN A 348 10.06 18.18 23.44
C GLN A 348 11.58 18.14 23.59
N ALA A 349 12.21 16.96 23.50
CA ALA A 349 13.67 16.83 23.56
C ALA A 349 14.36 17.64 22.46
N ARG A 350 13.87 17.56 21.21
CA ARG A 350 14.44 18.32 20.08
C ARG A 350 14.27 19.83 20.25
N SER A 351 13.09 20.29 20.66
CA SER A 351 12.82 21.72 20.92
C SER A 351 13.62 22.24 22.10
N PHE A 352 13.76 21.43 23.15
CA PHE A 352 14.54 21.76 24.34
C PHE A 352 16.02 21.92 23.98
N LEU A 353 16.57 20.98 23.19
CA LEU A 353 17.96 21.07 22.73
C LEU A 353 18.24 22.35 21.93
N GLN A 354 17.31 22.77 21.06
CA GLN A 354 17.46 24.01 20.28
C GLN A 354 17.34 25.27 21.14
N SER A 355 16.38 25.29 22.08
CA SER A 355 16.15 26.48 22.92
C SER A 355 17.23 26.70 23.99
N GLN A 356 17.83 25.62 24.49
CA GLN A 356 18.82 25.65 25.58
C GLN A 356 20.27 25.54 25.09
N GLU A 357 20.50 25.50 23.78
CA GLU A 357 21.83 25.42 23.18
C GLU A 357 22.84 26.43 23.78
N PRO A 358 22.49 27.71 24.02
CA PRO A 358 23.42 28.67 24.62
C PRO A 358 23.81 28.34 26.07
N ASN A 359 22.99 27.57 26.79
CA ASN A 359 23.24 27.20 28.18
C ASN A 359 24.20 26.01 28.32
N PHE A 360 24.39 25.21 27.26
CA PHE A 360 25.22 23.99 27.29
C PHE A 360 26.69 24.25 27.61
N ILE A 361 27.21 25.44 27.30
CA ILE A 361 28.59 25.81 27.64
C ILE A 361 28.81 25.90 29.16
N TYR A 362 27.74 26.15 29.93
CA TYR A 362 27.80 26.39 31.37
C TYR A 362 27.41 25.18 32.22
N VAL A 363 26.94 24.11 31.60
CA VAL A 363 26.48 22.88 32.25
C VAL A 363 27.44 21.75 31.89
N SER A 364 28.00 21.09 32.90
CA SER A 364 28.89 19.94 32.71
C SER A 364 28.08 18.65 32.73
N GLY A 365 28.28 17.79 31.73
CA GLY A 365 27.56 16.52 31.62
C GLY A 365 27.68 15.89 30.24
N ASP A 366 27.51 14.57 30.16
CA ASP A 366 27.46 13.80 28.92
C ASP A 366 26.02 13.61 28.41
N GLU A 367 25.02 14.07 29.16
CA GLU A 367 23.59 13.90 28.87
C GLU A 367 23.21 14.58 27.55
N ILE A 368 23.83 15.70 27.21
CA ILE A 368 23.59 16.41 25.94
C ILE A 368 23.96 15.50 24.75
N GLU A 369 25.12 14.84 24.83
CA GLU A 369 25.60 13.93 23.79
C GLU A 369 24.78 12.63 23.78
N GLN A 370 24.34 12.14 24.94
CA GLN A 370 23.44 10.98 25.01
C GLN A 370 22.07 11.29 24.38
N ILE A 371 21.46 12.43 24.67
CA ILE A 371 20.20 12.88 24.06
C ILE A 371 20.36 13.03 22.55
N ARG A 372 21.45 13.66 22.07
CA ARG A 372 21.75 13.78 20.63
C ARG A 372 21.92 12.42 19.97
N THR A 373 22.58 11.48 20.65
CA THR A 373 22.77 10.12 20.14
C THR A 373 21.43 9.40 19.98
N ILE A 374 20.54 9.51 20.97
CA ILE A 374 19.21 8.87 20.90
C ILE A 374 18.34 9.53 19.80
N LEU A 375 18.37 10.86 19.66
CA LEU A 375 17.59 11.56 18.64
C LEU A 375 18.06 11.23 17.21
N ASN A 376 19.35 10.95 17.02
CA ASN A 376 19.91 10.61 15.72
C ASN A 376 19.97 9.10 15.44
N ASP A 377 19.65 8.25 16.43
CA ASP A 377 19.65 6.79 16.27
C ASP A 377 18.50 6.35 15.35
N PRO A 378 18.79 5.68 14.22
CA PRO A 378 17.76 5.14 13.34
C PRO A 378 16.79 4.17 14.02
N ASN A 379 17.21 3.56 15.14
CA ASN A 379 16.45 2.58 15.93
C ASN A 379 15.96 3.16 17.27
N CYS A 380 15.82 4.48 17.39
CA CYS A 380 15.36 5.11 18.65
C CYS A 380 13.95 4.67 19.06
N TYR A 381 13.15 4.16 18.12
CA TYR A 381 11.80 3.65 18.35
C TYR A 381 11.76 2.26 19.02
N LYS A 382 12.89 1.56 19.08
CA LYS A 382 12.97 0.22 19.68
C LYS A 382 13.22 0.30 21.21
N GLY A 383 12.53 -0.56 21.95
CA GLY A 383 12.70 -0.73 23.39
C GLY A 383 12.39 0.54 24.19
N ASN A 384 13.18 0.79 25.24
CA ASN A 384 12.94 1.89 26.20
C ASN A 384 13.75 3.17 25.89
N ARG A 385 14.29 3.32 24.68
CA ARG A 385 15.16 4.45 24.33
C ARG A 385 14.48 5.82 24.46
N ILE A 386 13.22 5.95 24.06
CA ILE A 386 12.45 7.19 24.26
C ILE A 386 12.14 7.46 25.73
N GLN A 387 11.99 6.42 26.56
CA GLN A 387 11.83 6.61 28.00
C GLN A 387 13.15 7.05 28.66
N GLN A 388 14.28 6.49 28.22
CA GLN A 388 15.61 6.94 28.63
C GLN A 388 15.86 8.39 28.21
N LEU A 389 15.45 8.76 26.99
CA LEU A 389 15.49 10.15 26.50
C LEU A 389 14.72 11.09 27.44
N LYS A 390 13.54 10.69 27.91
CA LYS A 390 12.77 11.48 28.88
C LYS A 390 13.53 11.65 30.20
N GLY A 391 14.07 10.57 30.76
CA GLY A 391 14.83 10.65 32.01
C GLY A 391 16.08 11.54 31.90
N GLN A 392 16.80 11.46 30.77
CA GLN A 392 17.94 12.33 30.48
C GLN A 392 17.52 13.78 30.28
N LEU A 393 16.40 14.01 29.60
CA LEU A 393 15.84 15.35 29.38
C LEU A 393 15.45 16.00 30.72
N ASP A 394 14.73 15.28 31.57
CA ASP A 394 14.31 15.75 32.89
C ASP A 394 15.54 16.09 33.76
N SER A 395 16.57 15.24 33.76
CA SER A 395 17.83 15.49 34.50
C SER A 395 18.64 16.67 33.94
N LEU A 396 18.67 16.84 32.62
CA LEU A 396 19.34 17.98 31.98
C LEU A 396 18.58 19.28 32.28
N GLN A 397 17.25 19.25 32.27
CA GLN A 397 16.42 20.39 32.62
C GLN A 397 16.66 20.83 34.07
N GLU A 398 16.65 19.90 35.02
CA GLU A 398 16.93 20.20 36.42
C GLU A 398 18.32 20.85 36.60
N ARG A 399 19.35 20.33 35.93
CA ARG A 399 20.70 20.91 35.97
C ARG A 399 20.81 22.30 35.36
N ILE A 400 20.13 22.54 34.24
CA ILE A 400 20.09 23.87 33.63
C ILE A 400 19.38 24.85 34.57
N ASP A 401 18.24 24.46 35.14
CA ASP A 401 17.47 25.28 36.06
C ASP A 401 18.28 25.60 37.33
N GLU A 402 18.95 24.61 37.93
CA GLU A 402 19.88 24.83 39.04
C GLU A 402 20.99 25.83 38.69
N LYS A 403 21.59 25.70 37.50
CA LYS A 403 22.68 26.58 37.08
C LYS A 403 22.21 28.00 36.77
N VAL A 404 21.02 28.15 36.21
CA VAL A 404 20.35 29.44 36.00
C VAL A 404 20.07 30.10 37.35
N GLN A 405 19.48 29.38 38.30
CA GLN A 405 19.21 29.91 39.65
C GLN A 405 20.50 30.30 40.38
N GLN A 406 21.55 29.48 40.31
CA GLN A 406 22.85 29.81 40.88
C GLN A 406 23.42 31.11 40.26
N THR A 407 23.31 31.26 38.94
CA THR A 407 23.81 32.44 38.24
C THR A 407 23.01 33.70 38.60
N ARG A 408 21.68 33.58 38.72
CA ARG A 408 20.81 34.67 39.16
C ARG A 408 21.13 35.12 40.58
N ALA A 409 21.25 34.17 41.52
CA ALA A 409 21.61 34.48 42.91
C ALA A 409 22.98 35.17 43.02
N GLN A 410 23.96 34.75 42.20
CA GLN A 410 25.26 35.42 42.12
C GLN A 410 25.14 36.86 41.58
N ALA A 411 24.37 37.06 40.50
CA ALA A 411 24.13 38.37 39.93
C ALA A 411 23.40 39.30 40.91
N GLU A 412 22.34 38.83 41.56
CA GLU A 412 21.60 39.58 42.58
C GLU A 412 22.50 39.96 43.78
N THR A 413 23.35 39.03 44.23
CA THR A 413 24.30 39.31 45.31
C THR A 413 25.32 40.38 44.91
N SER A 414 25.84 40.32 43.68
CA SER A 414 26.75 41.34 43.14
C SER A 414 26.08 42.71 43.08
N LEU A 415 24.87 42.77 42.49
CA LEU A 415 24.09 44.00 42.38
C LEU A 415 23.73 44.59 43.74
N LYS A 416 23.32 43.76 44.70
CA LYS A 416 23.03 44.18 46.07
C LYS A 416 24.27 44.75 46.76
N THR A 417 25.42 44.08 46.61
CA THR A 417 26.70 44.57 47.16
C THR A 417 27.06 45.94 46.58
N MET A 418 26.90 46.13 45.26
CA MET A 418 27.14 47.43 44.61
C MET A 418 26.15 48.51 45.06
N GLN A 419 24.89 48.14 45.24
CA GLN A 419 23.84 49.03 45.72
C GLN A 419 24.12 49.48 47.17
N GLU A 420 24.45 48.56 48.06
CA GLU A 420 24.83 48.84 49.45
C GLU A 420 26.07 49.76 49.52
N ARG A 421 27.08 49.52 48.66
CA ARG A 421 28.23 50.41 48.53
C ARG A 421 27.83 51.83 48.13
N MET A 422 26.96 51.98 47.13
CA MET A 422 26.45 53.31 46.73
C MET A 422 25.68 53.98 47.86
N GLN A 423 24.82 53.25 48.57
CA GLN A 423 24.02 53.76 49.67
C GLN A 423 24.85 54.18 50.89
N SER A 424 26.03 53.57 51.07
CA SER A 424 26.97 53.92 52.14
C SER A 424 27.74 55.22 51.88
N MET A 425 27.68 55.79 50.67
CA MET A 425 28.36 57.04 50.35
C MET A 425 27.64 58.25 50.95
N ASP A 426 28.39 59.20 51.49
CA ASP A 426 27.85 60.44 52.09
C ASP A 426 27.01 61.24 51.08
N GLU A 427 27.43 61.27 49.81
CA GLU A 427 26.71 61.93 48.74
C GLU A 427 25.28 61.36 48.57
N TYR A 428 25.08 60.05 48.75
CA TYR A 428 23.77 59.41 48.67
C TYR A 428 22.89 59.74 49.89
N GLN A 429 23.45 59.68 51.10
CA GLN A 429 22.72 59.96 52.34
C GLN A 429 22.23 61.41 52.43
N SER A 430 22.92 62.32 51.74
CA SER A 430 22.54 63.73 51.66
C SER A 430 21.33 64.03 50.76
N LEU A 431 20.90 63.08 49.92
CA LEU A 431 19.82 63.26 48.93
C LEU A 431 18.41 63.02 49.55
N PRO A 432 17.37 63.71 49.06
CA PRO A 432 15.98 63.44 49.46
C PRO A 432 15.45 62.11 48.85
N GLU A 433 14.48 61.48 49.51
CA GLU A 433 13.91 60.17 49.14
C GLU A 433 13.56 60.01 47.65
N PRO A 434 12.95 60.98 46.93
CA PRO A 434 12.62 60.81 45.52
C PRO A 434 13.86 60.63 44.62
N ARG A 435 14.98 61.27 44.97
CA ARG A 435 16.24 61.16 44.23
C ARG A 435 17.00 59.89 44.60
N GLN A 436 16.86 59.43 45.85
CA GLN A 436 17.37 58.13 46.28
C GLN A 436 16.65 56.98 45.55
N ASP A 437 15.32 57.06 45.40
CA ASP A 437 14.56 56.05 44.67
C ASP A 437 14.92 56.02 43.18
N GLU A 438 15.19 57.18 42.56
CA GLU A 438 15.68 57.27 41.18
C GLU A 438 17.03 56.57 40.97
N LEU A 439 17.93 56.61 41.97
CA LEU A 439 19.22 55.91 41.93
C LEU A 439 19.10 54.41 42.19
N ASN A 440 18.11 53.98 42.98
CA ASN A 440 17.86 52.54 43.24
C ASN A 440 17.08 51.85 42.12
N LYS A 441 16.27 52.60 41.36
CA LYS A 441 15.41 52.05 40.31
C LYS A 441 16.17 51.21 39.28
N PRO A 442 17.33 51.63 38.73
CA PRO A 442 18.09 50.81 37.79
C PRO A 442 18.53 49.45 38.34
N PHE A 443 18.82 49.35 39.64
CA PHE A 443 19.12 48.06 40.29
C PHE A 443 17.88 47.18 40.35
N ARG A 444 16.73 47.72 40.76
CA ARG A 444 15.45 46.98 40.79
C ARG A 444 15.05 46.49 39.41
N ASP A 445 15.06 47.38 38.42
CA ASP A 445 14.70 47.06 37.02
C ASP A 445 15.62 45.95 36.46
N LEU A 446 16.91 45.95 36.82
CA LEU A 446 17.86 44.93 36.38
C LEU A 446 17.67 43.60 37.11
N VAL A 447 17.40 43.61 38.41
CA VAL A 447 17.07 42.39 39.18
C VAL A 447 15.79 41.75 38.64
N ASP A 448 14.75 42.55 38.40
CA ASP A 448 13.49 42.07 37.82
C ASP A 448 13.70 41.48 36.42
N TYR A 449 14.54 42.11 35.60
CA TYR A 449 14.89 41.62 34.26
C TYR A 449 15.65 40.28 34.33
N ILE A 450 16.70 40.19 35.15
CA ILE A 450 17.49 38.96 35.33
C ILE A 450 16.63 37.82 35.91
N GLY A 451 15.67 38.15 36.79
CA GLY A 451 14.73 37.18 37.36
C GLY A 451 13.81 36.51 36.33
N GLN A 452 13.62 37.12 35.16
CA GLN A 452 12.81 36.55 34.06
C GLN A 452 13.66 35.82 33.01
N GLU A 453 14.96 36.11 32.94
CA GLU A 453 15.85 35.64 31.87
C GLU A 453 16.29 34.17 32.06
N ARG A 454 16.21 33.36 31.01
CA ARG A 454 16.51 31.91 31.08
C ARG A 454 17.92 31.57 30.58
N LEU A 455 18.56 32.48 29.86
CA LEU A 455 19.89 32.26 29.30
C LEU A 455 20.99 32.74 30.24
N ILE A 456 21.85 31.83 30.67
CA ILE A 456 22.98 32.09 31.58
C ILE A 456 23.91 33.15 30.99
N ALA A 457 24.15 33.10 29.68
CA ALA A 457 25.00 34.06 28.98
C ALA A 457 24.45 35.50 29.08
N VAL A 458 23.13 35.68 28.90
CA VAL A 458 22.48 36.99 28.93
C VAL A 458 22.51 37.56 30.34
N ILE A 459 22.25 36.74 31.37
CA ILE A 459 22.35 37.15 32.77
C ILE A 459 23.77 37.66 33.06
N LYS A 460 24.80 36.84 32.76
CA LYS A 460 26.20 37.22 33.02
C LYS A 460 26.63 38.47 32.27
N ASP A 461 26.29 38.58 30.99
CA ASP A 461 26.70 39.73 30.16
C ASP A 461 26.01 41.01 30.64
N ARG A 462 24.73 40.94 31.00
CA ARG A 462 23.99 42.11 31.50
C ARG A 462 24.48 42.57 32.87
N THR A 463 24.79 41.65 33.78
CA THR A 463 25.39 41.98 35.08
C THR A 463 26.77 42.63 34.88
N ARG A 464 27.63 42.05 34.03
CA ARG A 464 28.95 42.60 33.71
C ARG A 464 28.86 44.00 33.10
N TYR A 465 27.98 44.20 32.11
CA TYR A 465 27.79 45.52 31.49
C TYR A 465 27.32 46.57 32.50
N PHE A 466 26.45 46.18 33.43
CA PHE A 466 26.03 47.06 34.51
C PHE A 466 27.17 47.35 35.50
N GLU A 467 27.98 46.35 35.85
CA GLU A 467 29.18 46.52 36.69
C GLU A 467 30.19 47.50 36.07
N GLU A 468 30.49 47.35 34.78
CA GLU A 468 31.54 48.10 34.11
C GLU A 468 31.09 49.52 33.71
N GLU A 469 29.92 49.66 33.09
CA GLU A 469 29.45 50.95 32.56
C GLU A 469 28.24 51.53 33.30
N GLY A 470 27.26 50.69 33.64
CA GLY A 470 26.00 51.14 34.23
C GLY A 470 26.20 51.80 35.59
N TYR A 471 27.01 51.18 36.43
CA TYR A 471 27.31 51.62 37.78
C TYR A 471 28.12 52.92 37.78
N GLN A 472 29.06 53.08 36.84
CA GLN A 472 29.81 54.32 36.67
C GLN A 472 28.90 55.51 36.35
N LYS A 473 28.00 55.34 35.38
CA LYS A 473 27.03 56.37 34.99
C LYS A 473 26.13 56.74 36.18
N LEU A 474 25.77 55.76 37.00
CA LEU A 474 24.94 55.96 38.19
C LEU A 474 25.67 56.72 39.31
N LEU A 475 26.93 56.37 39.60
CA LEU A 475 27.76 57.09 40.57
C LEU A 475 28.02 58.54 40.13
N GLY A 476 28.30 58.77 38.83
CA GLY A 476 28.42 60.11 38.28
C GLY A 476 27.15 60.94 38.43
N LYS A 477 25.98 60.33 38.17
CA LYS A 477 24.66 60.96 38.37
C LYS A 477 24.41 61.28 39.85
N MET A 478 24.78 60.39 40.77
CA MET A 478 24.65 60.61 42.22
C MET A 478 25.43 61.85 42.67
N VAL A 479 26.69 61.99 42.25
CA VAL A 479 27.52 63.15 42.61
C VAL A 479 27.00 64.44 41.97
N ALA A 480 26.50 64.40 40.73
CA ALA A 480 25.86 65.55 40.10
C ALA A 480 24.59 66.01 40.87
N LEU A 481 23.77 65.06 41.34
CA LEU A 481 22.57 65.35 42.12
C LEU A 481 22.87 65.88 43.53
N ALA A 482 23.98 65.44 44.14
CA ALA A 482 24.44 65.93 45.43
C ALA A 482 24.97 67.38 45.33
N ASN A 483 25.73 67.69 44.28
CA ASN A 483 26.28 69.04 44.05
C ASN A 483 25.22 70.08 43.65
N GLN A 484 24.09 69.66 43.08
CA GLN A 484 22.95 70.56 42.79
C GLN A 484 22.23 71.06 44.04
N LYS A 485 22.52 70.52 45.23
CA LYS A 485 21.91 70.94 46.50
C LYS A 485 22.58 72.20 47.11
N SER A 486 23.59 72.79 46.45
CA SER A 486 24.32 73.97 46.96
C SER A 486 23.88 75.33 46.42
N ALA A 487 22.79 75.43 45.64
CA ALA A 487 22.20 76.73 45.29
C ALA A 487 21.09 77.09 46.30
N PRO A 488 21.12 78.29 46.95
CA PRO A 488 20.06 78.70 47.87
C PRO A 488 18.72 78.81 47.13
N ALA A 489 17.66 78.41 47.84
CA ALA A 489 16.29 78.61 47.42
C ALA A 489 15.94 80.10 47.40
N ASP A 490 15.45 80.60 46.27
CA ASP A 490 14.53 81.73 46.22
C ASP A 490 13.20 81.23 45.67
N ASP A 491 12.17 81.37 46.51
CA ASP A 491 10.74 81.18 46.21
C ASP A 491 10.15 82.57 45.85
N PRO A 492 8.90 82.69 45.42
CA PRO A 492 8.43 82.59 44.04
C PRO A 492 7.77 83.91 43.59
N ASP A 493 7.99 84.39 42.36
CA ASP A 493 6.95 85.13 41.63
C ASP A 493 7.36 85.54 40.20
N GLN A 494 6.36 85.47 39.30
CA GLN A 494 6.23 86.08 37.97
C GLN A 494 6.68 85.29 36.72
N HIS A 495 5.66 84.89 35.96
CA HIS A 495 5.63 84.83 34.48
C HIS A 495 4.77 86.00 33.97
N PRO A 496 4.71 86.33 32.66
CA PRO A 496 5.65 86.11 31.54
C PRO A 496 5.83 87.35 30.62
N GLY A 497 6.88 87.42 29.78
CA GLY A 497 6.92 88.43 28.70
C GLY A 497 8.20 88.53 27.86
N SER A 498 8.11 88.03 26.62
CA SER A 498 8.81 88.36 25.37
C SER A 498 10.11 89.20 25.30
N GLN A 499 11.09 88.57 24.63
CA GLN A 499 11.85 89.02 23.44
C GLN A 499 12.90 90.15 23.48
N SER A 500 14.12 89.71 23.11
CA SER A 500 15.16 90.32 22.24
C SER A 500 16.30 91.18 22.82
N GLU A 501 17.49 90.74 22.42
CA GLU A 501 18.63 91.51 21.88
C GLU A 501 19.60 92.26 22.82
N ASP A 502 20.81 91.68 22.84
CA ASP A 502 22.12 92.27 22.56
C ASP A 502 22.94 92.98 23.66
N GLN A 503 24.13 92.39 23.86
CA GLN A 503 25.45 92.98 24.11
C GLN A 503 25.86 93.65 25.45
N SER A 504 27.11 93.29 25.82
CA SER A 504 28.03 93.87 26.82
C SER A 504 27.65 93.63 28.29
N ASP A 505 28.54 93.31 29.23
CA ASP A 505 29.96 93.65 29.40
C ASP A 505 30.61 92.63 30.38
N GLY A 506 31.94 92.65 30.49
CA GLY A 506 32.76 91.66 31.18
C GLY A 506 32.54 91.49 32.69
N GLY A 507 32.83 90.28 33.15
CA GLY A 507 32.98 89.92 34.56
C GLY A 507 33.84 88.66 34.71
N THR A 508 34.96 88.81 35.43
CA THR A 508 35.81 87.82 36.15
C THR A 508 35.63 86.30 35.93
N PRO A 509 36.73 85.52 35.83
CA PRO A 509 36.67 84.09 35.58
C PRO A 509 36.09 83.34 36.78
N GLU A 510 34.86 82.86 36.62
CA GLU A 510 34.25 81.87 37.50
C GLU A 510 34.97 80.54 37.32
N VAL A 511 35.63 80.07 38.38
CA VAL A 511 36.32 78.78 38.40
C VAL A 511 35.27 77.69 38.26
N LYS A 512 35.11 77.15 37.04
CA LYS A 512 34.48 75.84 36.82
C LYS A 512 35.36 74.80 37.51
N GLU A 513 34.99 74.40 38.73
CA GLU A 513 35.47 73.14 39.28
C GLU A 513 35.04 72.02 38.33
N SER A 514 36.04 71.37 37.75
CA SER A 514 35.93 70.29 36.79
C SER A 514 35.06 69.16 37.32
N ALA A 515 34.16 68.64 36.48
CA ALA A 515 33.46 67.39 36.73
C ALA A 515 34.47 66.31 37.11
N ALA A 516 34.27 65.65 38.26
CA ALA A 516 35.19 64.63 38.74
C ALA A 516 35.28 63.49 37.71
N ASP A 517 36.46 63.33 37.09
CA ASP A 517 36.77 62.19 36.23
C ASP A 517 36.92 60.93 37.10
N TYR A 518 36.21 59.86 36.72
CA TYR A 518 36.26 58.57 37.42
C TYR A 518 37.15 57.58 36.67
N VAL A 519 38.01 56.86 37.40
CA VAL A 519 38.87 55.81 36.85
C VAL A 519 38.64 54.50 37.60
N HIS A 520 38.39 53.39 36.90
CA HIS A 520 38.23 52.08 37.53
C HIS A 520 39.60 51.48 37.89
N THR A 521 39.73 50.90 39.08
CA THR A 521 40.92 50.19 39.55
C THR A 521 41.42 49.11 38.58
N ARG A 522 40.55 48.44 37.82
CA ARG A 522 40.93 47.45 36.79
C ARG A 522 41.66 48.05 35.57
N ASN A 523 41.45 49.34 35.30
CA ASN A 523 42.10 50.04 34.19
C ASN A 523 43.45 50.66 34.61
N LEU A 524 43.81 50.57 35.90
CA LEU A 524 45.10 51.02 36.39
C LEU A 524 46.17 50.02 35.96
N ARG A 525 47.14 50.52 35.20
CA ARG A 525 48.33 49.74 34.86
C ARG A 525 49.27 49.74 36.07
N VAL A 526 49.17 48.68 36.87
CA VAL A 526 50.14 48.40 37.93
C VAL A 526 51.38 47.81 37.27
N ALA A 527 52.48 48.56 37.28
CA ALA A 527 53.76 48.07 36.78
C ALA A 527 54.32 47.05 37.78
N PHE A 528 54.12 45.76 37.49
CA PHE A 528 54.65 44.64 38.27
C PHE A 528 55.46 43.72 37.37
N ASP A 529 56.59 43.25 37.87
CA ASP A 529 57.64 42.53 37.13
C ASP A 529 57.35 41.04 36.91
N LYS A 530 56.29 40.51 37.53
CA LYS A 530 55.88 39.09 37.44
C LYS A 530 54.45 38.94 36.89
N ALA A 531 54.21 37.85 36.17
CA ALA A 531 52.89 37.53 35.58
C ALA A 531 51.90 36.87 36.57
N TRP A 532 52.37 36.41 37.72
CA TRP A 532 51.56 35.80 38.78
C TRP A 532 52.21 36.04 40.16
N LEU A 533 51.42 36.00 41.23
CA LEU A 533 51.86 36.12 42.62
C LEU A 533 52.13 34.71 43.18
N ALA A 534 53.37 34.39 43.50
CA ALA A 534 53.76 33.02 43.90
C ALA A 534 53.93 32.82 45.41
N ASP A 535 54.17 33.91 46.16
CA ASP A 535 54.38 33.90 47.60
C ASP A 535 53.80 35.17 48.26
N GLU A 536 53.76 35.19 49.59
CA GLU A 536 53.24 36.33 50.37
C GLU A 536 54.04 37.62 50.11
N GLY A 537 55.34 37.51 49.83
CA GLY A 537 56.18 38.67 49.52
C GLY A 537 55.85 39.31 48.16
N ASP A 538 55.45 38.51 47.18
CA ASP A 538 54.95 38.98 45.89
C ASP A 538 53.62 39.71 46.05
N VAL A 539 52.74 39.25 46.95
CA VAL A 539 51.47 39.92 47.27
C VAL A 539 51.73 41.32 47.83
N ASP A 540 52.60 41.45 48.82
CA ASP A 540 52.91 42.75 49.45
C ASP A 540 53.51 43.75 48.45
N ARG A 541 54.40 43.28 47.56
CA ARG A 541 55.00 44.15 46.53
C ARG A 541 53.95 44.60 45.51
N TYR A 542 53.05 43.71 45.10
CA TYR A 542 51.95 44.06 44.20
C TYR A 542 50.98 45.06 44.84
N LEU A 543 50.62 44.86 46.12
CA LEU A 543 49.78 45.80 46.86
C LEU A 543 50.42 47.18 47.03
N ASN A 544 51.74 47.25 47.23
CA ASN A 544 52.48 48.51 47.28
C ASN A 544 52.47 49.23 45.92
N ALA A 545 52.73 48.51 44.83
CA ALA A 545 52.68 49.09 43.47
C ALA A 545 51.26 49.56 43.11
N LEU A 546 50.23 48.80 43.50
CA LEU A 546 48.83 49.19 43.35
C LEU A 546 48.51 50.43 44.18
N ARG A 547 48.99 50.51 45.41
CA ARG A 547 48.82 51.69 46.29
C ARG A 547 49.43 52.95 45.67
N GLU A 548 50.62 52.84 45.10
CA GLU A 548 51.26 53.97 44.40
C GLU A 548 50.44 54.43 43.19
N ALA A 549 49.98 53.49 42.35
CA ALA A 549 49.13 53.80 41.20
C ALA A 549 47.80 54.47 41.61
N LEU A 550 47.18 54.00 42.70
CA LEU A 550 45.96 54.59 43.25
C LEU A 550 46.19 56.02 43.76
N LEU A 551 47.28 56.26 44.49
CA LEU A 551 47.61 57.58 45.03
C LEU A 551 47.89 58.60 43.93
N VAL A 552 48.54 58.20 42.83
CA VAL A 552 48.80 59.08 41.68
C VAL A 552 47.49 59.59 41.06
N GLU A 553 46.52 58.71 40.88
CA GLU A 553 45.22 59.07 40.27
C GLU A 553 44.37 59.95 41.20
N VAL A 554 44.36 59.64 42.51
CA VAL A 554 43.67 60.47 43.51
C VAL A 554 44.30 61.86 43.63
N GLN A 555 45.64 61.98 43.57
CA GLN A 555 46.33 63.27 43.60
C GLN A 555 46.04 64.15 42.38
N GLN A 556 45.62 63.56 41.26
CA GLN A 556 45.23 64.27 40.04
C GLN A 556 43.76 64.73 40.08
N GLY A 557 43.09 64.62 41.24
CA GLY A 557 41.69 65.03 41.42
C GLY A 557 40.67 64.04 40.85
N ARG A 558 41.11 62.86 40.40
CA ARG A 558 40.25 61.81 39.85
C ARG A 558 39.74 60.90 40.97
N LYS A 559 38.45 60.55 40.94
CA LYS A 559 37.86 59.61 41.91
C LYS A 559 38.09 58.18 41.41
N VAL A 560 38.85 57.39 42.15
CA VAL A 560 39.14 56.00 41.77
C VAL A 560 38.07 55.05 42.30
N GLN A 561 37.41 54.33 41.39
CA GLN A 561 36.40 53.32 41.70
C GLN A 561 37.05 51.96 41.95
N ILE A 562 36.79 51.38 43.14
CA ILE A 562 37.36 50.10 43.61
C ILE A 562 36.46 48.93 43.23
#